data_AF-A0A6L4AAS3-F1
#
_entry.id   AF-A0A6L4AAS3-F1
#
_cell.length_a   1.000
_cell.length_b   1.000
_cell.length_c   1.000
_cell.angle_alpha   90.00
_cell.angle_beta   90.00
_cell.angle_gamma   90.00
#
_symmetry.space_group_name_H-M   'P 1'
#
loop_
_entity.id
_entity.type
_entity.pdbx_description
1 polymer ?
#
loop_
_entity_poly.entity_id
_entity_poly.type
_entity_poly.pdbx_seq_one_letter_code
_entity_poly.pdbx_strand_id
1 'polypeptide(L)'
;PMNFLRGQVQSEDGSVKVKIGDFHLLPSEEMVEPLRGYDGKFIFVGIRAENMETLASPVPDALAVTVEVVEPLGSQNLLTIRISEDVLKVSTHPDFKVHAHETVYIRFPPAKIRWMDRDTGRAIAPSLDKVLA
;
A
#
# COMPACT_ATOMS: atom_id res chain seq x y z
N PRO A 1 -8.82 -9.05 3.29
CA PRO A 1 -7.58 -9.79 3.69
C PRO A 1 -6.42 -8.80 3.90
N MET A 2 -5.34 -9.20 4.58
CA MET A 2 -4.13 -8.37 4.69
C MET A 2 -3.19 -8.67 3.52
N ASN A 3 -2.76 -7.64 2.81
CA ASN A 3 -1.73 -7.73 1.77
C ASN A 3 -0.38 -7.32 2.34
N PHE A 4 0.68 -7.90 1.79
CA PHE A 4 2.05 -7.51 2.07
C PHE A 4 2.80 -7.30 0.76
N LEU A 5 3.40 -6.12 0.62
CA LEU A 5 4.29 -5.74 -0.47
C LEU A 5 5.71 -5.60 0.09
N ARG A 6 6.72 -5.87 -0.74
CA ARG A 6 8.09 -5.48 -0.42
C ARG A 6 8.31 -4.04 -0.83
N GLY A 7 8.81 -3.22 0.10
CA GLY A 7 9.16 -1.82 -0.16
C GLY A 7 10.58 -1.50 0.28
N GLN A 8 11.28 -0.65 -0.46
CA GLN A 8 12.58 -0.12 -0.05
C GLN A 8 12.41 1.28 0.53
N VAL A 9 12.90 1.51 1.74
CA VAL A 9 12.88 2.84 2.35
C VAL A 9 13.97 3.70 1.70
N GLN A 10 13.60 4.93 1.35
CA GLN A 10 14.46 5.93 0.75
C GLN A 10 14.30 7.24 1.52
N SER A 11 15.36 7.67 2.19
CA SER A 11 15.44 8.94 2.90
C SER A 11 16.33 9.92 2.16
N GLU A 12 15.79 11.03 1.68
CA GLU A 12 16.53 12.08 0.97
C GLU A 12 16.00 13.46 1.37
N ASP A 13 16.92 14.39 1.66
CA ASP A 13 16.62 15.79 2.03
C ASP A 13 15.57 15.95 3.14
N GLY A 14 15.60 15.05 4.12
CA GLY A 14 14.65 15.04 5.25
C GLY A 14 13.29 14.42 4.95
N SER A 15 12.99 14.11 3.68
CA SER A 15 11.80 13.35 3.28
C SER A 15 12.06 11.84 3.34
N VAL A 16 11.05 11.07 3.73
CA VAL A 16 11.09 9.61 3.74
C VAL A 16 10.00 9.10 2.82
N LYS A 17 10.37 8.22 1.89
CA LYS A 17 9.46 7.55 0.95
C LYS A 17 9.74 6.05 0.96
N VAL A 18 8.75 5.24 0.57
CA VAL A 18 8.95 3.80 0.42
C VAL A 18 8.64 3.40 -1.02
N LYS A 19 9.68 2.96 -1.74
CA LYS A 19 9.58 2.54 -3.14
C LYS A 19 8.96 1.13 -3.23
N ILE A 20 7.85 1.00 -3.95
CA ILE A 20 7.20 -0.26 -4.33
C ILE A 20 7.14 -0.34 -5.87
N GLY A 21 7.91 -1.24 -6.47
CA GLY A 21 8.10 -1.20 -7.93
C GLY A 21 8.66 0.16 -8.37
N ASP A 22 7.97 0.85 -9.26
CA ASP A 22 8.33 2.21 -9.72
C ASP A 22 7.51 3.33 -9.04
N PHE A 23 6.73 3.00 -8.02
CA PHE A 23 5.90 3.94 -7.27
C PHE A 23 6.47 4.22 -5.89
N HIS A 24 6.20 5.41 -5.35
CA HIS A 24 6.62 5.80 -4.00
C HIS A 24 5.41 6.02 -3.09
N LEU A 25 5.36 5.24 -2.02
CA LEU A 25 4.43 5.49 -0.91
C LEU A 25 4.98 6.60 -0.03
N LEU A 26 4.10 7.52 0.35
CA LEU A 26 4.37 8.51 1.38
C LEU A 26 3.85 7.97 2.72
N PRO A 27 4.69 7.89 3.76
CA PRO A 27 4.22 7.53 5.10
C PRO A 27 3.40 8.67 5.71
N SER A 28 2.59 8.35 6.74
CA SER A 28 2.01 9.37 7.61
C SER A 28 3.13 10.11 8.37
N GLU A 29 2.86 11.33 8.82
CA GLU A 29 3.85 12.19 9.49
C GLU A 29 4.51 11.49 10.70
N GLU A 30 3.71 10.81 11.52
CA GLU A 30 4.16 10.04 12.67
C GLU A 30 5.15 8.90 12.31
N MET A 31 5.07 8.38 11.08
CA MET A 31 5.86 7.26 10.59
C MET A 31 7.16 7.68 9.91
N VAL A 32 7.34 8.98 9.61
CA VAL A 32 8.56 9.49 8.96
C VAL A 32 9.80 9.16 9.79
N GLU A 33 9.76 9.44 11.10
CA GLU A 33 10.94 9.25 11.94
C GLU A 33 11.28 7.78 12.23
N PRO A 34 10.32 6.90 12.58
CA PRO A 34 10.59 5.47 12.69
C PRO A 34 11.15 4.85 11.42
N LEU A 35 10.64 5.26 10.24
CA LEU A 35 11.11 4.72 8.96
C LEU A 35 12.49 5.24 8.58
N ARG A 36 12.91 6.42 9.06
CA ARG A 36 14.27 6.94 8.78
C ARG A 36 15.38 5.98 9.23
N GLY A 37 15.16 5.21 10.30
CA GLY A 37 16.10 4.17 10.77
C GLY A 37 16.25 2.96 9.83
N TYR A 38 15.45 2.90 8.78
CA TYR A 38 15.42 1.85 7.77
C TYR A 38 15.96 2.31 6.42
N ASP A 39 16.58 3.47 6.31
CA ASP A 39 17.09 3.99 5.04
C ASP A 39 17.95 2.95 4.27
N GLY A 40 17.65 2.79 2.98
CA GLY A 40 18.24 1.80 2.09
C GLY A 40 17.77 0.35 2.30
N LYS A 41 17.06 0.04 3.40
CA LYS A 41 16.61 -1.32 3.73
C LYS A 41 15.26 -1.65 3.09
N PHE A 42 15.03 -2.95 2.89
CA PHE A 42 13.73 -3.49 2.51
C PHE A 42 12.89 -3.79 3.75
N ILE A 43 11.63 -3.37 3.72
CA ILE A 43 10.60 -3.63 4.74
C ILE A 43 9.36 -4.26 4.09
N PHE A 44 8.45 -4.79 4.91
CA PHE A 44 7.12 -5.16 4.45
C PHE A 44 6.14 -4.00 4.63
N VAL A 45 5.36 -3.75 3.59
CA VAL A 45 4.25 -2.79 3.57
C VAL A 45 2.95 -3.58 3.63
N GLY A 46 2.30 -3.52 4.78
CA GLY A 46 1.04 -4.17 5.06
C GLY A 46 -0.14 -3.26 4.79
N ILE A 47 -1.14 -3.70 4.01
CA ILE A 47 -2.40 -2.97 3.83
C ILE A 47 -3.58 -3.93 3.64
N ARG A 48 -4.70 -3.66 4.30
CA ARG A 48 -5.91 -4.46 4.11
C ARG A 48 -6.53 -4.20 2.74
N ALA A 49 -7.12 -5.22 2.16
CA ALA A 49 -7.79 -5.15 0.86
C ALA A 49 -8.84 -4.02 0.79
N GLU A 50 -9.63 -3.88 1.85
CA GLU A 50 -10.67 -2.87 2.01
C GLU A 50 -10.16 -1.45 2.32
N ASN A 51 -8.87 -1.29 2.63
CA ASN A 51 -8.27 0.01 2.93
C ASN A 51 -7.62 0.67 1.71
N MET A 52 -7.50 -0.04 0.59
CA MET A 52 -7.03 0.51 -0.67
C MET A 52 -8.20 1.14 -1.43
N GLU A 53 -8.00 2.34 -1.97
CA GLU A 53 -9.01 2.99 -2.80
C GLU A 53 -8.79 2.58 -4.25
N THR A 54 -9.84 2.07 -4.91
CA THR A 54 -9.81 1.74 -6.34
C THR A 54 -10.52 2.82 -7.13
N LEU A 55 -9.82 3.37 -8.12
CA LEU A 55 -10.28 4.48 -8.94
C LEU A 55 -10.34 4.03 -10.40
N ALA A 56 -11.37 4.46 -11.12
CA ALA A 56 -11.56 4.17 -12.54
C ALA A 56 -10.77 5.11 -13.47
N SER A 57 -10.15 6.15 -12.93
CA SER A 57 -9.44 7.18 -13.70
C SER A 57 -8.14 7.59 -13.02
N PRO A 58 -7.11 8.00 -13.79
CA PRO A 58 -5.82 8.36 -13.23
C PRO A 58 -5.91 9.58 -12.32
N VAL A 59 -5.16 9.51 -11.22
CA VAL A 59 -4.90 10.65 -10.33
C VAL A 59 -3.42 10.65 -9.95
N PRO A 60 -2.83 11.82 -9.61
CA PRO A 60 -1.39 11.93 -9.40
C PRO A 60 -0.81 11.02 -8.30
N ASP A 61 -1.62 10.63 -7.32
CA ASP A 61 -1.21 9.89 -6.12
C ASP A 61 -1.69 8.42 -6.12
N ALA A 62 -2.07 7.89 -7.28
CA ALA A 62 -2.49 6.51 -7.43
C ALA A 62 -1.59 5.73 -8.41
N LEU A 63 -1.41 4.45 -8.10
CA LEU A 63 -0.65 3.52 -8.91
C LEU A 63 -1.55 2.85 -9.94
N ALA A 64 -1.22 2.98 -11.23
CA ALA A 64 -1.86 2.20 -12.28
C ALA A 64 -1.49 0.72 -12.15
N VAL A 65 -2.49 -0.17 -12.10
CA VAL A 65 -2.31 -1.63 -12.01
C VAL A 65 -3.27 -2.33 -12.95
N THR A 66 -2.90 -3.52 -13.40
CA THR A 66 -3.77 -4.39 -14.19
C THR A 66 -4.50 -5.36 -13.26
N VAL A 67 -5.81 -5.50 -13.48
CA VAL A 67 -6.64 -6.51 -12.79
C VAL A 67 -6.41 -7.86 -13.45
N GLU A 68 -6.07 -8.89 -12.67
CA GLU A 68 -5.93 -10.25 -13.16
C GLU A 68 -7.23 -11.04 -13.02
N VAL A 69 -7.94 -10.85 -11.91
CA VAL A 69 -9.18 -11.57 -11.58
C VAL A 69 -10.17 -10.63 -10.89
N VAL A 70 -11.44 -10.78 -11.21
CA VAL A 70 -12.56 -10.14 -10.52
C VAL A 70 -13.44 -11.23 -9.90
N GLU A 71 -13.57 -11.22 -8.58
CA GLU A 71 -14.39 -12.17 -7.82
C GLU A 71 -15.59 -11.42 -7.20
N PRO A 72 -16.81 -11.52 -7.76
CA PRO A 72 -18.00 -10.93 -7.15
C PRO A 72 -18.42 -11.73 -5.91
N LEU A 73 -18.43 -11.10 -4.74
CA LEU A 73 -18.75 -11.73 -3.45
C LEU A 73 -20.06 -11.22 -2.84
N GLY A 74 -20.96 -10.69 -3.67
CA GLY A 74 -22.23 -10.11 -3.24
C GLY A 74 -22.07 -8.67 -2.77
N SER A 75 -21.60 -8.46 -1.54
CA SER A 75 -21.50 -7.12 -0.92
C SER A 75 -20.23 -6.34 -1.30
N GLN A 76 -19.34 -6.95 -2.07
CA GLN A 76 -18.07 -6.38 -2.53
C GLN A 76 -17.58 -7.17 -3.75
N ASN A 77 -16.73 -6.56 -4.57
CA ASN A 77 -15.88 -7.29 -5.49
C ASN A 77 -14.49 -7.43 -4.87
N LEU A 78 -13.89 -8.61 -5.00
CA LEU A 78 -12.51 -8.84 -4.64
C LEU A 78 -11.68 -8.93 -5.92
N LEU A 79 -10.80 -7.96 -6.11
CA LEU A 79 -9.89 -7.90 -7.26
C LEU A 79 -8.57 -8.58 -6.91
N THR A 80 -8.02 -9.33 -7.84
CA THR A 80 -6.61 -9.72 -7.82
C THR A 80 -5.85 -8.79 -8.75
N ILE A 81 -4.84 -8.10 -8.24
CA ILE A 81 -4.00 -7.17 -9.00
C ILE A 81 -2.54 -7.56 -8.85
N ARG A 82 -1.70 -7.13 -9.79
CA ARG A 82 -0.25 -7.30 -9.72
C ARG A 82 0.45 -5.95 -9.61
N ILE A 83 1.39 -5.85 -8.68
CA ILE A 83 2.31 -4.72 -8.53
C ILE A 83 3.72 -5.28 -8.54
N SER A 84 4.46 -5.03 -9.63
CA SER A 84 5.75 -5.67 -9.89
C SER A 84 5.64 -7.20 -9.74
N GLU A 85 6.34 -7.79 -8.77
CA GLU A 85 6.35 -9.23 -8.51
C GLU A 85 5.28 -9.69 -7.51
N ASP A 86 4.62 -8.75 -6.82
CA ASP A 86 3.72 -9.05 -5.71
C ASP A 86 2.25 -9.05 -6.20
N VAL A 87 1.48 -10.05 -5.77
CA VAL A 87 0.05 -10.22 -6.10
C VAL A 87 -0.79 -9.82 -4.90
N LEU A 88 -1.73 -8.89 -5.12
CA LEU A 88 -2.52 -8.27 -4.08
C LEU A 88 -4.01 -8.49 -4.30
N LYS A 89 -4.75 -8.53 -3.19
CA LYS A 89 -6.21 -8.52 -3.15
C LYS A 89 -6.72 -7.13 -2.79
N VAL A 90 -7.60 -6.56 -3.58
CA VAL A 90 -8.25 -5.26 -3.32
C VAL A 90 -9.75 -5.46 -3.22
N SER A 91 -10.40 -4.84 -2.24
CA SER A 91 -11.85 -4.89 -2.12
C SER A 91 -12.46 -3.59 -2.65
N THR A 92 -13.50 -3.70 -3.47
CA THR A 92 -14.27 -2.57 -3.99
C THR A 92 -15.75 -2.71 -3.68
N HIS A 93 -16.48 -1.59 -3.79
CA HIS A 93 -17.94 -1.65 -3.84
C HIS A 93 -18.41 -2.58 -4.98
N PRO A 94 -19.50 -3.35 -4.81
CA PRO A 94 -20.00 -4.26 -5.84
C PRO A 94 -20.38 -3.56 -7.15
N ASP A 95 -20.74 -2.27 -7.09
CA ASP A 95 -21.07 -1.46 -8.27
C ASP A 95 -19.83 -0.95 -9.04
N PHE A 96 -18.62 -1.13 -8.51
CA PHE A 96 -17.40 -0.76 -9.24
C PHE A 96 -17.26 -1.66 -10.47
N LYS A 97 -17.41 -1.07 -11.66
CA LYS A 97 -17.35 -1.77 -12.95
C LYS A 97 -15.90 -1.94 -13.38
N VAL A 98 -15.44 -3.19 -13.44
CA VAL A 98 -14.12 -3.55 -13.92
C VAL A 98 -14.12 -5.00 -14.39
N HIS A 99 -13.31 -5.30 -15.39
CA HIS A 99 -13.08 -6.64 -15.91
C HIS A 99 -11.62 -7.06 -15.74
N ALA A 100 -11.37 -8.37 -15.83
CA ALA A 100 -10.00 -8.88 -15.90
C ALA A 100 -9.28 -8.28 -17.12
N HIS A 101 -8.00 -8.00 -16.95
CA HIS A 101 -7.08 -7.35 -17.88
C HIS A 101 -7.30 -5.84 -18.10
N GLU A 102 -8.24 -5.22 -17.39
CA GLU A 102 -8.39 -3.76 -17.39
C GLU A 102 -7.43 -3.09 -16.40
N THR A 103 -7.12 -1.82 -16.68
CA THR A 103 -6.31 -0.98 -15.80
C THR A 103 -7.20 -0.24 -14.81
N VAL A 104 -6.82 -0.29 -13.54
CA VAL A 104 -7.39 0.54 -12.46
C VAL A 104 -6.29 1.30 -11.76
N TYR A 105 -6.66 2.29 -10.96
CA TYR A 105 -5.72 3.11 -10.22
C TYR A 105 -5.92 2.89 -8.72
N ILE A 106 -4.87 2.49 -8.02
CA ILE A 106 -4.90 2.18 -6.59
C ILE A 106 -4.24 3.30 -5.81
N ARG A 107 -5.01 3.94 -4.93
CA ARG A 107 -4.47 4.84 -3.92
C ARG A 107 -4.30 4.10 -2.60
N PHE A 108 -3.19 4.38 -1.92
CA PHE A 108 -2.82 3.80 -0.63
C PHE A 108 -2.90 4.88 0.45
N PRO A 109 -4.01 4.98 1.21
CA PRO A 109 -4.12 5.95 2.28
C PRO A 109 -3.03 5.74 3.35
N PRO A 110 -2.13 6.72 3.59
CA PRO A 110 -0.96 6.52 4.46
C PRO A 110 -1.30 6.02 5.87
N ALA A 111 -2.36 6.54 6.48
CA ALA A 111 -2.82 6.16 7.82
C ALA A 111 -3.28 4.69 7.94
N LYS A 112 -3.60 4.06 6.80
CA LYS A 112 -4.06 2.65 6.73
C LYS A 112 -2.93 1.66 6.46
N ILE A 113 -1.73 2.15 6.18
CA ILE A 113 -0.55 1.32 5.95
C ILE A 113 0.02 0.86 7.30
N ARG A 114 0.51 -0.38 7.34
CA ARG A 114 1.25 -0.96 8.47
C ARG A 114 2.65 -1.32 7.99
N TRP A 115 3.65 -0.78 8.65
CA TRP A 115 5.05 -0.99 8.29
C TRP A 115 5.62 -2.10 9.17
N MET A 116 6.36 -3.03 8.59
CA MET A 116 6.91 -4.17 9.32
C MET A 116 8.37 -4.39 8.94
N ASP A 117 9.19 -4.59 9.97
CA ASP A 117 10.58 -4.99 9.82
C ASP A 117 10.64 -6.36 9.14
N ARG A 118 11.42 -6.46 8.06
CA ARG A 118 11.49 -7.65 7.22
C ARG A 118 12.12 -8.84 7.92
N ASP A 119 13.12 -8.60 8.76
CA ASP A 119 13.98 -9.65 9.33
C ASP A 119 13.36 -10.25 10.59
N THR A 120 12.68 -9.41 11.39
CA THR A 120 12.06 -9.79 12.66
C THR A 120 10.56 -10.03 12.56
N GLY A 121 9.90 -9.55 11.49
CA GLY A 121 8.46 -9.59 11.33
C GLY A 121 7.69 -8.69 12.30
N ARG A 122 8.38 -7.82 13.06
CA ARG A 122 7.75 -6.92 14.03
C ARG A 122 7.21 -5.67 13.35
N ALA A 123 6.13 -5.12 13.89
CA ALA A 123 5.60 -3.85 13.44
C ALA A 123 6.59 -2.72 13.75
N ILE A 124 6.81 -1.84 12.77
CA ILE A 124 7.49 -0.56 12.94
C ILE A 124 6.41 0.44 13.34
N ALA A 125 6.58 1.06 14.50
CA ALA A 125 5.59 1.94 15.08
C ALA A 125 6.25 3.26 15.53
N PRO A 126 5.50 4.38 15.56
CA PRO A 126 5.94 5.61 16.18
C PRO A 126 6.20 5.42 17.68
N SER A 127 7.03 6.31 18.25
CA SER A 127 7.14 6.43 19.71
C SER A 127 5.76 6.71 20.30
N LEU A 128 5.43 6.04 21.41
CA LEU A 128 4.15 6.21 22.11
C LEU A 128 3.88 7.67 22.48
N ASP A 129 4.94 8.41 22.84
CA ASP A 129 4.85 9.82 23.24
C ASP A 129 4.38 10.72 22.08
N LYS A 130 4.72 10.37 20.82
CA LYS A 130 4.30 11.12 19.64
C LYS A 130 2.87 10.80 19.21
N VAL A 131 2.31 9.67 19.65
CA VAL A 131 0.93 9.24 19.30
C VAL A 131 -0.09 9.82 20.30
N LEU A 132 0.34 10.04 21.54
CA LEU A 132 -0.52 10.52 22.62
C LEU A 132 -0.47 12.05 22.82
N ALA A 133 0.41 12.74 22.09
CA ALA A 133 0.53 14.20 22.07
C ALA A 133 -0.47 14.81 21.06
#